data_AF-A0A346XVU3-F1
#
_entry.id   AF-A0A346XVU3-F1
#
_cell.length_a   1.000
_cell.length_b   1.000
_cell.length_c   1.000
_cell.angle_alpha   90.00
_cell.angle_beta   90.00
_cell.angle_gamma   90.00
#
_symmetry.space_group_name_H-M   'P 1'
#
loop_
_entity.id
_entity.type
_entity.pdbx_description
1 polymer ?
#
loop_
_entity_poly.entity_id
_entity_poly.type
_entity_poly.pdbx_seq_one_letter_code
_entity_poly.pdbx_strand_id
1 'polypeptide(L)'
;MGELRSIASDLADVERAERRERAAQRVEIKEREDDEGETVEPDLPPRAGRGVMIAVVLLVVVLSIWNFVLRGQNDSLQATLVAEQQSAAVINFGEPWTVVEQAAGVEGVARVEQGSLAVMVRGTDDRAPYVITLYDASGTRIHTEAHASVNQQVSWFRGPVSARAARIDVSLDRDTGQTVVFRAEDPALADS
;
A
#
# COMPACT_ATOMS: atom_id res chain seq x y z
N MET A 1 -34.29 -2.08 -18.80
CA MET A 1 -34.69 -3.22 -17.93
C MET A 1 -33.97 -4.49 -18.40
N GLY A 2 -32.65 -4.57 -18.23
CA GLY A 2 -31.85 -5.68 -18.76
C GLY A 2 -30.54 -5.98 -18.03
N GLU A 3 -30.17 -5.20 -17.00
CA GLU A 3 -28.82 -5.26 -16.41
C GLU A 3 -28.80 -5.80 -14.97
N LEU A 4 -29.96 -6.02 -14.33
CA LEU A 4 -30.05 -6.55 -12.96
C LEU A 4 -30.19 -8.08 -12.87
N ARG A 5 -30.16 -8.79 -14.02
CA ARG A 5 -30.25 -10.26 -14.06
C ARG A 5 -28.92 -10.98 -14.26
N SER A 6 -27.82 -10.27 -14.55
CA SER A 6 -26.50 -10.91 -14.78
C SER A 6 -25.77 -11.20 -13.46
N ILE A 7 -25.87 -10.33 -12.45
CA ILE A 7 -25.10 -10.45 -11.20
C ILE A 7 -25.58 -11.61 -10.30
N ALA A 8 -26.86 -12.01 -10.40
CA ALA A 8 -27.36 -13.17 -9.67
C ALA A 8 -26.93 -14.51 -10.29
N SER A 9 -26.51 -14.51 -11.56
CA SER A 9 -26.01 -15.72 -12.24
C SER A 9 -24.56 -16.03 -11.85
N ASP A 10 -23.73 -15.00 -11.70
CA ASP A 10 -22.30 -15.19 -11.39
C ASP A 10 -22.05 -15.69 -9.96
N LEU A 11 -22.95 -15.44 -9.02
CA LEU A 11 -22.80 -15.94 -7.64
C LEU A 11 -23.04 -17.46 -7.54
N ALA A 12 -23.89 -18.02 -8.41
CA ALA A 12 -24.23 -19.44 -8.40
C ALA A 12 -23.14 -20.34 -9.02
N ASP A 13 -22.28 -19.78 -9.87
CA ASP A 13 -21.18 -20.51 -10.50
C ASP A 13 -19.92 -20.52 -9.62
N VAL A 14 -19.69 -19.48 -8.81
CA VAL A 14 -18.61 -19.45 -7.81
C VAL A 14 -18.84 -20.48 -6.70
N GLU A 15 -20.07 -20.63 -6.22
CA GLU A 15 -20.37 -21.58 -5.13
C GLU A 15 -20.27 -23.06 -5.57
N ARG A 16 -20.49 -23.36 -6.87
CA ARG A 16 -20.30 -24.71 -7.42
C ARG A 16 -18.83 -25.04 -7.67
N ALA A 17 -18.00 -24.04 -8.01
CA ALA A 17 -16.56 -24.23 -8.16
C ALA A 17 -15.89 -24.51 -6.81
N GLU A 18 -16.26 -23.77 -5.76
CA GLU A 18 -15.66 -23.92 -4.43
C GLU A 18 -16.03 -25.27 -3.76
N ARG A 19 -17.23 -25.80 -4.03
CA ARG A 19 -17.61 -27.15 -3.57
C ARG A 19 -16.88 -28.26 -4.33
N ARG A 20 -16.53 -28.07 -5.62
CA ARG A 20 -15.73 -29.03 -6.39
C ARG A 20 -14.29 -29.10 -5.89
N GLU A 21 -13.67 -27.96 -5.58
CA GLU A 21 -12.31 -27.96 -5.04
C GLU A 21 -12.22 -28.60 -3.65
N ARG A 22 -13.21 -28.36 -2.77
CA ARG A 22 -13.26 -29.04 -1.46
C ARG A 22 -13.58 -30.54 -1.56
N ALA A 23 -14.29 -30.98 -2.59
CA ALA A 23 -14.52 -32.41 -2.85
C ALA A 23 -13.26 -33.09 -3.42
N ALA A 24 -12.52 -32.43 -4.32
CA ALA A 24 -11.25 -32.93 -4.84
C ALA A 24 -10.18 -33.08 -3.74
N GLN A 25 -10.08 -32.10 -2.83
CA GLN A 25 -9.15 -32.18 -1.69
C GLN A 25 -9.52 -33.24 -0.63
N ARG A 26 -10.78 -33.70 -0.57
CA ARG A 26 -11.21 -34.74 0.39
C ARG A 26 -11.09 -36.16 -0.16
N VAL A 27 -11.04 -36.36 -1.47
CA VAL A 27 -10.87 -37.70 -2.07
C VAL A 27 -9.40 -38.13 -2.01
N GLU A 28 -8.46 -37.20 -2.15
CA GLU A 28 -7.02 -37.51 -2.15
C GLU A 28 -6.45 -37.93 -0.78
N ILE A 29 -7.21 -37.77 0.31
CA ILE A 29 -6.77 -38.12 1.68
C ILE A 29 -7.37 -39.47 2.15
N LYS A 30 -8.32 -40.07 1.43
CA LYS A 30 -9.07 -41.24 1.93
C LYS A 30 -8.82 -42.57 1.21
N GLU A 31 -7.92 -42.62 0.22
CA GLU A 31 -7.57 -43.87 -0.48
C GLU A 31 -6.18 -44.36 -0.09
N ARG A 32 -5.92 -44.51 1.22
CA ARG A 32 -4.78 -45.32 1.69
C ARG A 32 -4.97 -45.83 3.11
N GLU A 33 -6.04 -46.56 3.36
CA GLU A 33 -6.05 -47.57 4.41
C GLU A 33 -6.68 -48.85 3.82
N ASP A 34 -5.83 -49.88 3.78
CA ASP A 34 -6.09 -51.31 3.57
C ASP A 34 -6.65 -51.80 2.22
N ASP A 35 -5.73 -52.25 1.34
CA ASP A 35 -5.77 -53.66 0.91
C ASP A 35 -4.34 -54.16 0.61
N GLU A 36 -3.97 -55.24 1.30
CA GLU A 36 -2.72 -55.96 1.11
C GLU A 36 -2.73 -56.70 -0.24
N GLY A 37 -1.78 -56.37 -1.11
CA GLY A 37 -1.67 -57.04 -2.41
C GLY A 37 -0.42 -56.63 -3.17
N GLU A 38 0.69 -57.29 -2.83
CA GLU A 38 1.89 -57.49 -3.64
C GLU A 38 2.45 -56.24 -4.39
N THR A 39 3.40 -55.53 -3.78
CA THR A 39 4.18 -54.51 -4.48
C THR A 39 5.64 -54.93 -4.62
N VAL A 40 5.98 -55.26 -5.86
CA VAL A 40 7.30 -55.51 -6.43
C VAL A 40 8.34 -54.57 -5.82
N GLU A 41 9.37 -55.13 -5.19
CA GLU A 41 10.57 -54.39 -4.79
C GLU A 41 11.14 -53.65 -6.03
N PRO A 42 11.21 -52.32 -6.04
CA PRO A 42 11.94 -51.63 -7.08
C PRO A 42 13.43 -51.76 -6.76
N ASP A 43 14.10 -52.67 -7.46
CA ASP A 43 15.55 -52.76 -7.52
C ASP A 43 16.10 -51.48 -8.19
N LEU A 44 16.22 -50.41 -7.40
CA LEU A 44 16.76 -49.12 -7.83
C LEU A 44 18.22 -49.01 -7.39
N PRO A 45 19.17 -48.85 -8.32
CA PRO A 45 20.58 -48.74 -7.98
C PRO A 45 20.83 -47.51 -7.09
N PRO A 46 21.71 -47.62 -6.07
CA PRO A 46 21.86 -46.65 -4.96
C PRO A 46 22.39 -45.26 -5.34
N ARG A 47 22.57 -44.99 -6.64
CA ARG A 47 23.03 -43.69 -7.16
C ARG A 47 21.91 -42.83 -7.76
N ALA A 48 20.73 -43.40 -8.06
CA ALA A 48 19.60 -42.67 -8.65
C ALA A 48 18.81 -41.83 -7.62
N GLY A 49 18.75 -42.26 -6.36
CA GLY A 49 17.98 -41.55 -5.31
C GLY A 49 18.56 -40.19 -4.89
N ARG A 50 19.89 -40.01 -4.99
CA ARG A 50 20.54 -38.75 -4.62
C ARG A 50 20.29 -37.64 -5.64
N GLY A 51 20.29 -37.95 -6.94
CA GLY A 51 20.01 -36.97 -8.00
C GLY A 51 18.58 -36.43 -7.94
N VAL A 52 17.62 -37.31 -7.67
CA VAL A 52 16.21 -36.93 -7.51
C VAL A 52 16.01 -36.06 -6.26
N MET A 53 16.63 -36.39 -5.13
CA MET A 53 16.58 -35.55 -3.92
C MET A 53 17.17 -34.15 -4.13
N ILE A 54 18.31 -34.05 -4.81
CA ILE A 54 18.93 -32.75 -5.12
C ILE A 54 18.03 -31.92 -6.04
N ALA A 55 17.41 -32.56 -7.05
CA ALA A 55 16.48 -31.90 -7.95
C ALA A 55 15.23 -31.37 -7.21
N VAL A 56 14.66 -32.15 -6.29
CA VAL A 56 13.51 -31.74 -5.47
C VAL A 56 13.87 -30.57 -4.55
N VAL A 57 15.04 -30.62 -3.89
CA VAL A 57 15.49 -29.51 -3.03
C VAL A 57 15.71 -28.24 -3.84
N LEU A 58 16.34 -28.33 -5.01
CA LEU A 58 16.53 -27.18 -5.91
C LEU A 58 15.19 -26.61 -6.39
N LEU A 59 14.22 -27.48 -6.73
CA LEU A 59 12.89 -27.05 -7.13
C LEU A 59 12.20 -26.26 -6.01
N VAL A 60 12.26 -26.73 -4.76
CA VAL A 60 11.69 -26.04 -3.60
C VAL A 60 12.36 -24.70 -3.37
N VAL A 61 13.69 -24.61 -3.51
CA VAL A 61 14.43 -23.35 -3.37
C VAL A 61 14.04 -22.35 -4.45
N VAL A 62 13.97 -22.79 -5.72
CA VAL A 62 13.56 -21.94 -6.83
C VAL A 62 12.11 -21.47 -6.66
N LEU A 63 11.20 -22.36 -6.27
CA LEU A 63 9.81 -22.00 -5.99
C LEU A 63 9.69 -21.05 -4.81
N SER A 64 10.53 -21.19 -3.78
CA SER A 64 10.55 -20.31 -2.62
C SER A 64 11.08 -18.91 -2.96
N ILE A 65 12.15 -18.83 -3.77
CA ILE A 65 12.68 -17.56 -4.29
C ILE A 65 11.64 -16.89 -5.20
N TRP A 66 11.01 -17.66 -6.09
CA TRP A 66 9.97 -17.16 -6.98
C TRP A 66 8.74 -16.67 -6.20
N ASN A 67 8.33 -17.40 -5.17
CA ASN A 67 7.23 -16.99 -4.28
C ASN A 67 7.59 -15.72 -3.51
N PHE A 68 8.83 -15.59 -3.03
CA PHE A 68 9.32 -14.40 -2.35
C PHE A 68 9.38 -13.19 -3.29
N VAL A 69 9.84 -13.37 -4.53
CA VAL A 69 9.86 -12.32 -5.57
C VAL A 69 8.43 -11.91 -5.97
N LEU A 70 7.53 -12.87 -6.14
CA LEU A 70 6.11 -12.60 -6.42
C LEU A 70 5.44 -11.82 -5.27
N ARG A 71 5.73 -12.18 -4.01
CA ARG A 71 5.23 -11.42 -2.85
C ARG A 71 5.83 -10.02 -2.80
N GLY A 72 7.13 -9.87 -3.00
CA GLY A 72 7.79 -8.56 -3.03
C GLY A 72 7.29 -7.66 -4.16
N GLN A 73 6.99 -8.22 -5.34
CA GLN A 73 6.37 -7.48 -6.43
C GLN A 73 4.91 -7.12 -6.11
N ASN A 74 4.15 -8.02 -5.48
CA ASN A 74 2.79 -7.76 -5.05
C ASN A 74 2.74 -6.65 -3.98
N ASP A 75 3.65 -6.66 -3.01
CA ASP A 75 3.77 -5.61 -1.99
C ASP A 75 4.13 -4.25 -2.62
N SER A 76 5.02 -4.24 -3.63
CA SER A 76 5.38 -3.01 -4.37
C SER A 76 4.23 -2.47 -5.23
N LEU A 77 3.42 -3.36 -5.84
CA LEU A 77 2.27 -3.00 -6.66
C LEU A 77 1.10 -2.53 -5.78
N GLN A 78 0.89 -3.14 -4.62
CA GLN A 78 -0.10 -2.69 -3.64
C GLN A 78 0.28 -1.33 -3.04
N ALA A 79 1.56 -1.10 -2.72
CA ALA A 79 2.03 0.21 -2.25
C ALA A 79 1.84 1.29 -3.32
N THR A 80 2.06 0.96 -4.60
CA THR A 80 1.83 1.88 -5.71
C THR A 80 0.34 2.18 -5.91
N LEU A 81 -0.53 1.17 -5.87
CA LEU A 81 -1.99 1.34 -5.93
C LEU A 81 -2.54 2.17 -4.76
N VAL A 82 -2.03 1.96 -3.53
CA VAL A 82 -2.43 2.75 -2.37
C VAL A 82 -1.94 4.20 -2.49
N ALA A 83 -0.70 4.43 -2.94
CA ALA A 83 -0.19 5.79 -3.17
C ALA A 83 -0.97 6.52 -4.27
N GLU A 84 -1.35 5.81 -5.33
CA GLU A 84 -2.12 6.33 -6.46
C GLU A 84 -3.57 6.65 -6.03
N GLN A 85 -4.23 5.75 -5.29
CA GLN A 85 -5.55 5.99 -4.70
C GLN A 85 -5.53 7.13 -3.67
N GLN A 86 -4.49 7.23 -2.84
CA GLN A 86 -4.31 8.34 -1.91
C GLN A 86 -4.08 9.67 -2.62
N SER A 87 -3.31 9.68 -3.72
CA SER A 87 -3.12 10.88 -4.52
C SER A 87 -4.40 11.36 -5.20
N ALA A 88 -5.21 10.44 -5.74
CA ALA A 88 -6.51 10.75 -6.31
C ALA A 88 -7.51 11.21 -5.23
N ALA A 89 -7.45 10.63 -4.04
CA ALA A 89 -8.26 11.05 -2.90
C ALA A 89 -7.91 12.47 -2.46
N VAL A 90 -6.61 12.81 -2.33
CA VAL A 90 -6.16 14.17 -1.97
C VAL A 90 -6.51 15.17 -3.07
N ILE A 91 -6.30 14.86 -4.36
CA ILE A 91 -6.56 15.79 -5.47
C ILE A 91 -8.06 16.10 -5.63
N ASN A 92 -8.95 15.18 -5.29
CA ASN A 92 -10.39 15.42 -5.32
C ASN A 92 -10.96 15.81 -3.95
N PHE A 93 -10.10 15.96 -2.93
CA PHE A 93 -10.52 16.29 -1.58
C PHE A 93 -10.92 17.75 -1.51
N GLY A 94 -12.17 18.02 -1.15
CA GLY A 94 -12.77 19.35 -0.95
C GLY A 94 -12.11 20.57 -1.62
N GLU A 95 -11.91 21.61 -0.83
CA GLU A 95 -11.42 22.91 -1.29
C GLU A 95 -9.90 23.05 -1.11
N PRO A 96 -9.17 23.60 -2.09
CA PRO A 96 -7.74 23.80 -1.98
C PRO A 96 -7.40 24.95 -1.02
N TRP A 97 -6.39 24.73 -0.19
CA TRP A 97 -5.67 25.81 0.49
C TRP A 97 -4.72 26.51 -0.47
N THR A 98 -4.42 27.77 -0.19
CA THR A 98 -3.53 28.59 -1.00
C THR A 98 -2.08 28.20 -0.75
N VAL A 99 -1.34 27.82 -1.79
CA VAL A 99 0.09 27.54 -1.68
C VAL A 99 0.86 28.86 -1.62
N VAL A 100 1.64 29.05 -0.54
CA VAL A 100 2.35 30.31 -0.25
C VAL A 100 3.85 30.17 -0.48
N GLU A 101 4.42 29.00 -0.20
CA GLU A 101 5.85 28.73 -0.36
C GLU A 101 6.05 27.33 -0.94
N GLN A 102 6.96 27.20 -1.91
CA GLN A 102 7.26 25.93 -2.55
C GLN A 102 8.71 25.93 -3.04
N ALA A 103 9.48 24.93 -2.62
CA ALA A 103 10.86 24.77 -3.04
C ALA A 103 10.96 24.34 -4.51
N ALA A 104 12.10 24.65 -5.15
CA ALA A 104 12.33 24.26 -6.54
C ALA A 104 12.32 22.73 -6.70
N GLY A 105 11.56 22.23 -7.67
CA GLY A 105 11.41 20.78 -7.94
C GLY A 105 10.47 20.05 -6.98
N VAL A 106 9.88 20.75 -6.01
CA VAL A 106 8.83 20.23 -5.13
C VAL A 106 7.48 20.66 -5.69
N GLU A 107 6.47 19.79 -5.66
CA GLU A 107 5.08 20.10 -6.06
C GLU A 107 4.13 19.66 -4.97
N GLY A 108 3.36 20.57 -4.38
CA GLY A 108 2.48 20.26 -3.26
C GLY A 108 1.07 20.80 -3.41
N VAL A 109 0.13 20.10 -2.77
CA VAL A 109 -1.26 20.53 -2.60
C VAL A 109 -1.70 20.26 -1.17
N ALA A 110 -2.47 21.20 -0.61
CA ALA A 110 -3.17 21.03 0.65
C ALA A 110 -4.66 21.31 0.41
N ARG A 111 -5.53 20.47 0.97
CA ARG A 111 -6.97 20.47 0.69
C ARG A 111 -7.78 20.13 1.93
N VAL A 112 -8.91 20.80 2.10
CA VAL A 112 -9.77 20.69 3.29
C VAL A 112 -11.20 20.27 2.91
N GLU A 113 -11.77 19.33 3.64
CA GLU A 113 -13.17 18.92 3.47
C GLU A 113 -13.77 18.50 4.80
N GLN A 114 -14.93 19.07 5.17
CA GLN A 114 -15.67 18.73 6.40
C GLN A 114 -14.78 18.74 7.66
N GLY A 115 -13.85 19.68 7.74
CA GLY A 115 -12.90 19.81 8.83
C GLY A 115 -11.78 18.78 8.83
N SER A 116 -11.59 17.98 7.78
CA SER A 116 -10.41 17.11 7.59
C SER A 116 -9.42 17.78 6.64
N LEU A 117 -8.13 17.52 6.80
CA LEU A 117 -7.05 18.12 5.97
C LEU A 117 -6.24 17.01 5.33
N ALA A 118 -6.04 17.13 4.02
CA ALA A 118 -5.17 16.29 3.23
C ALA A 118 -4.05 17.13 2.64
N VAL A 119 -2.81 16.66 2.75
CA VAL A 119 -1.64 17.27 2.12
C VAL A 119 -0.87 16.21 1.35
N MET A 120 -0.36 16.61 0.20
CA MET A 120 0.51 15.77 -0.62
C MET A 120 1.60 16.65 -1.21
N VAL A 121 2.86 16.25 -1.04
CA VAL A 121 4.04 16.93 -1.56
C VAL A 121 4.91 15.92 -2.32
N ARG A 122 5.13 16.18 -3.60
CA ARG A 122 5.96 15.40 -4.54
C ARG A 122 7.31 16.08 -4.76
N GLY A 123 8.29 15.32 -5.25
CA GLY A 123 9.66 15.80 -5.43
C GLY A 123 10.48 15.80 -4.13
N THR A 124 10.12 14.90 -3.21
CA THR A 124 10.80 14.72 -1.92
C THR A 124 11.85 13.60 -2.01
N ASP A 125 12.81 13.58 -1.08
CA ASP A 125 13.87 12.57 -1.01
C ASP A 125 13.46 11.43 -0.06
N ASP A 126 13.31 10.21 -0.59
CA ASP A 126 12.94 9.01 0.17
C ASP A 126 13.87 8.68 1.34
N ARG A 127 15.09 9.22 1.35
CA ARG A 127 16.08 8.98 2.42
C ARG A 127 16.04 10.04 3.53
N ALA A 128 15.30 11.12 3.33
CA ALA A 128 15.31 12.24 4.24
C ALA A 128 14.06 12.28 5.14
N PRO A 129 14.19 12.67 6.41
CA PRO A 129 13.05 12.82 7.29
C PRO A 129 12.30 14.12 6.98
N TYR A 130 10.98 14.04 6.88
CA TYR A 130 10.10 15.20 6.75
C TYR A 130 9.25 15.37 8.00
N VAL A 131 8.91 16.62 8.30
CA VAL A 131 8.02 16.97 9.40
C VAL A 131 6.90 17.83 8.87
N ILE A 132 5.67 17.41 9.15
CA ILE A 132 4.47 18.17 8.83
C ILE A 132 4.03 18.89 10.11
N THR A 133 3.87 20.19 10.01
CA THR A 133 3.53 21.04 11.16
C THR A 133 2.31 21.88 10.83
N LEU A 134 1.31 21.84 11.71
CA LEU A 134 0.12 22.69 11.61
C LEU A 134 0.24 23.84 12.58
N TYR A 135 -0.19 24.99 12.12
CA TYR A 135 -0.25 26.22 12.89
C TYR A 135 -1.67 26.78 12.89
N ASP A 136 -2.00 27.50 13.96
CA ASP A 136 -3.17 28.35 13.98
C ASP A 136 -2.88 29.74 13.37
N ALA A 137 -3.93 30.57 13.28
CA ALA A 137 -3.85 31.92 12.71
C ALA A 137 -2.89 32.86 13.47
N SER A 138 -2.55 32.54 14.73
CA SER A 138 -1.57 33.30 15.51
C SER A 138 -0.12 32.86 15.24
N GLY A 139 0.08 31.82 14.42
CA GLY A 139 1.36 31.18 14.21
C GLY A 139 1.74 30.19 15.33
N THR A 140 0.82 29.87 16.24
CA THR A 140 1.07 28.88 17.29
C THR A 140 1.00 27.49 16.69
N ARG A 141 2.00 26.65 16.99
CA ARG A 141 2.02 25.25 16.57
C ARG A 141 0.93 24.47 17.29
N ILE A 142 -0.04 23.96 16.53
CA ILE A 142 -1.12 23.12 17.06
C ILE A 142 -0.84 21.63 16.90
N HIS A 143 0.04 21.25 15.97
CA HIS A 143 0.45 19.87 15.78
C HIS A 143 1.76 19.74 15.01
N THR A 144 2.46 18.63 15.23
CA THR A 144 3.63 18.23 14.47
C THR A 144 3.70 16.71 14.41
N GLU A 145 4.06 16.18 13.25
CA GLU A 145 4.24 14.76 13.02
C GLU A 145 5.37 14.53 11.99
N ALA A 146 6.16 13.48 12.21
CA ALA A 146 7.24 13.10 11.30
C ALA A 146 6.70 12.12 10.25
N HIS A 147 7.08 12.35 8.99
CA HIS A 147 6.68 11.55 7.85
C HIS A 147 7.90 11.13 7.04
N ALA A 148 7.92 9.87 6.65
CA ALA A 148 8.85 9.39 5.63
C ALA A 148 8.32 9.76 4.25
N SER A 149 9.23 10.06 3.33
CA SER A 149 8.90 10.11 1.91
C SER A 149 8.86 8.68 1.35
N VAL A 150 7.85 8.40 0.53
CA VAL A 150 7.66 7.13 -0.17
C VAL A 150 7.42 7.43 -1.64
N ASN A 151 8.24 6.87 -2.53
CA ASN A 151 8.19 7.15 -3.96
C ASN A 151 8.31 8.64 -4.27
N GLN A 152 9.22 9.33 -3.58
CA GLN A 152 9.45 10.77 -3.66
C GLN A 152 8.22 11.61 -3.30
N GLN A 153 7.32 11.07 -2.49
CA GLN A 153 6.10 11.72 -2.05
C GLN A 153 5.92 11.64 -0.53
N VAL A 154 5.61 12.78 0.07
CA VAL A 154 5.10 12.87 1.44
C VAL A 154 3.60 13.11 1.35
N SER A 155 2.79 12.22 1.92
CA SER A 155 1.34 12.38 2.04
C SER A 155 0.93 12.32 3.50
N TRP A 156 -0.09 13.12 3.84
CA TRP A 156 -0.67 13.09 5.17
C TRP A 156 -2.14 13.45 5.12
N PHE A 157 -2.92 12.67 5.87
CA PHE A 157 -4.35 12.83 6.00
C PHE A 157 -4.70 12.90 7.47
N ARG A 158 -5.42 13.95 7.85
CA ARG A 158 -5.91 14.09 9.22
C ARG A 158 -7.43 14.26 9.22
N GLY A 159 -8.08 13.43 10.04
CA GLY A 159 -9.44 13.68 10.52
C GLY A 159 -9.54 14.99 11.32
N PRO A 160 -10.65 15.26 12.03
CA PRO A 160 -11.09 16.61 12.37
C PRO A 160 -9.93 17.48 12.87
N VAL A 161 -9.52 18.37 11.99
CA VAL A 161 -8.51 19.38 12.15
C VAL A 161 -9.16 20.45 13.02
N SER A 162 -8.41 20.94 13.99
CA SER A 162 -8.84 22.05 14.82
C SER A 162 -9.43 23.17 13.96
N ALA A 163 -10.59 23.71 14.34
CA ALA A 163 -11.18 24.89 13.68
C ALA A 163 -10.28 26.14 13.71
N ARG A 164 -9.13 26.06 14.38
CA ARG A 164 -8.11 27.10 14.45
C ARG A 164 -7.01 26.91 13.41
N ALA A 165 -6.95 25.79 12.70
CA ALA A 165 -5.88 25.53 11.75
C ALA A 165 -5.93 26.54 10.60
N ALA A 166 -4.80 27.16 10.33
CA ALA A 166 -4.67 28.27 9.39
C ALA A 166 -3.54 28.05 8.39
N ARG A 167 -2.52 27.29 8.78
CA ARG A 167 -1.32 27.07 7.99
C ARG A 167 -0.77 25.66 8.21
N ILE A 168 -0.25 25.08 7.14
CA ILE A 168 0.50 23.84 7.15
C ILE A 168 1.86 24.05 6.50
N ASP A 169 2.91 23.60 7.20
CA ASP A 169 4.27 23.57 6.67
C ASP A 169 4.71 22.11 6.56
N VAL A 170 5.25 21.74 5.41
CA VAL A 170 6.03 20.51 5.23
C VAL A 170 7.49 20.92 5.18
N SER A 171 8.26 20.41 6.14
CA SER A 171 9.66 20.76 6.31
C SER A 171 10.54 19.54 6.16
N LEU A 172 11.68 19.71 5.49
CA LEU A 172 12.77 18.75 5.50
C LEU A 172 13.56 18.93 6.79
N ASP A 173 13.66 17.87 7.58
CA ASP A 173 14.47 17.87 8.79
C ASP A 173 15.90 17.45 8.45
N ARG A 174 16.87 18.31 8.74
CA ARG A 174 18.30 18.06 8.52
C ARG A 174 19.04 18.23 9.83
N ASP A 175 20.26 17.70 9.89
CA ASP A 175 21.14 17.85 11.06
C ASP A 175 21.36 19.33 11.48
N THR A 176 21.19 20.26 10.53
CA THR A 176 21.32 21.71 10.74
C THR A 176 20.01 22.42 11.10
N GLY A 177 18.88 21.71 11.13
CA GLY A 177 17.55 22.24 11.41
C GLY A 177 16.52 21.96 10.31
N GLN A 178 15.29 22.42 10.54
CA GLN A 178 14.15 22.22 9.63
C GLN A 178 14.10 23.31 8.55
N THR A 179 13.97 22.88 7.29
CA THR A 179 13.80 23.77 6.13
C THR A 179 12.43 23.55 5.52
N VAL A 180 11.60 24.58 5.44
CA VAL A 180 10.27 24.49 4.81
C VAL A 180 10.46 24.25 3.31
N VAL A 181 9.84 23.18 2.81
CA VAL A 181 9.85 22.83 1.37
C VAL A 181 8.50 23.09 0.71
N PHE A 182 7.44 23.15 1.51
CA PHE A 182 6.09 23.47 1.06
C PHE A 182 5.31 24.13 2.20
N ARG A 183 4.57 25.19 1.90
CA ARG A 183 3.64 25.88 2.80
C ARG A 183 2.32 26.14 2.10
N ALA A 184 1.22 25.84 2.78
CA ALA A 184 -0.10 26.26 2.37
C ALA A 184 -0.88 26.87 3.54
N GLU A 185 -1.78 27.79 3.20
CA GLU A 185 -2.57 28.58 4.15
C GLU A 185 -4.06 28.56 3.77
N ASP A 186 -4.92 28.69 4.78
CA ASP A 186 -6.35 28.85 4.57
C ASP A 186 -6.60 30.11 3.71
N PRO A 187 -7.29 30.00 2.56
CA PRO A 187 -7.55 31.14 1.69
C PRO A 187 -8.29 32.28 2.41
N ALA A 188 -9.09 31.98 3.44
CA ALA A 188 -9.78 33.00 4.22
C ALA A 188 -8.83 33.90 5.03
N LEU A 189 -7.58 33.48 5.24
CA LEU A 189 -6.56 34.19 6.01
C LEU A 189 -5.45 34.78 5.13
N ALA A 190 -5.39 34.42 3.86
CA ALA A 190 -4.38 34.94 2.93
C ALA A 190 -4.63 36.40 2.50
N ASP A 191 -5.87 36.89 2.68
CA ASP A 191 -6.31 38.24 2.28
C ASP A 191 -6.39 39.25 3.45
N SER A 192 -5.99 38.86 4.67
CA SER A 192 -6.04 39.69 5.89
C SER A 192 -4.68 40.21 6.32
#